data_AF-A0A023G4A0-F1
#
_entry.id   AF-A0A023G4A0-F1
#
_cell.length_a   1.000
_cell.length_b   1.000
_cell.length_c   1.000
_cell.angle_alpha   90.00
_cell.angle_beta   90.00
_cell.angle_gamma   90.00
#
_symmetry.space_group_name_H-M   'P 1'
#
loop_
_entity.id
_entity.type
_entity.pdbx_description
1 polymer ?
#
loop_
_entity_poly.entity_id
_entity_poly.type
_entity_poly.pdbx_seq_one_letter_code
_entity_poly.pdbx_strand_id
1 'polypeptide(L)'
;MNEECLVDVDGLLVNDFLRAENVRAAMKYQPREDDVFIATYPKCGTTWTQYIVCNIFTHGNAPNNVTDFLVQAPYFDFMGADATTKMPRPGALMTHLPFNMHCHSNKAKYIYVARNPYDCAVSYYHYLLGHTPKTCADVSFETFI
;
A
#
# COMPACT_ATOMS: atom_id res chain seq x y z
N MET A 1 -21.01 4.37 0.78
CA MET A 1 -19.93 4.02 -0.18
C MET A 1 -20.56 3.11 -1.22
N ASN A 2 -20.69 3.56 -2.46
CA ASN A 2 -21.27 2.69 -3.50
C ASN A 2 -20.25 1.61 -3.87
N GLU A 3 -20.68 0.36 -3.90
CA GLU A 3 -19.91 -0.76 -4.47
C GLU A 3 -19.42 -0.46 -5.90
N GLU A 4 -20.03 0.53 -6.57
CA GLU A 4 -19.67 1.07 -7.88
C GLU A 4 -18.22 1.59 -8.00
N CYS A 5 -17.54 1.92 -6.88
CA CYS A 5 -16.14 2.36 -6.91
C CYS A 5 -15.12 1.21 -6.75
N LEU A 6 -15.58 -0.02 -6.53
CA LEU A 6 -14.70 -1.19 -6.47
C LEU A 6 -14.63 -1.87 -7.83
N VAL A 7 -13.42 -2.26 -8.21
CA VAL A 7 -13.14 -2.98 -9.45
C VAL A 7 -12.53 -4.33 -9.09
N ASP A 8 -13.03 -5.41 -9.71
CA ASP A 8 -12.39 -6.72 -9.62
C ASP A 8 -11.14 -6.75 -10.50
N VAL A 9 -10.00 -7.04 -9.88
CA VAL A 9 -8.74 -7.28 -10.55
C VAL A 9 -8.27 -8.69 -10.21
N ASP A 10 -8.64 -9.62 -11.09
CA ASP A 10 -8.25 -11.03 -11.03
C ASP A 10 -8.65 -11.70 -9.69
N GLY A 11 -9.86 -11.36 -9.19
CA GLY A 11 -10.41 -11.86 -7.93
C GLY A 11 -10.07 -11.02 -6.68
N LEU A 12 -9.36 -9.90 -6.85
CA LEU A 12 -9.13 -8.91 -5.80
C LEU A 12 -9.99 -7.67 -6.03
N LEU A 13 -10.88 -7.36 -5.08
CA LEU A 13 -11.62 -6.09 -5.10
C LEU A 13 -10.69 -4.95 -4.64
N VAL A 14 -10.47 -3.99 -5.53
CA VAL A 14 -9.67 -2.79 -5.26
C VAL A 14 -10.47 -1.54 -5.58
N ASN A 15 -10.10 -0.41 -5.01
CA ASN A 15 -10.72 0.86 -5.39
C ASN A 15 -10.28 1.24 -6.82
N ASP A 16 -11.17 1.88 -7.58
CA ASP A 16 -10.95 2.32 -8.97
C ASP A 16 -9.69 3.19 -9.19
N PHE A 17 -9.26 3.94 -8.18
CA PHE A 17 -8.03 4.73 -8.22
C PHE A 17 -6.75 3.86 -8.27
N LEU A 18 -6.84 2.58 -7.89
CA LEU A 18 -5.79 1.59 -8.12
C LEU A 18 -5.95 1.03 -9.53
N ARG A 19 -5.09 1.48 -10.44
CA ARG A 19 -5.14 1.00 -11.83
C ARG A 19 -4.89 -0.49 -11.88
N ALA A 20 -5.80 -1.23 -12.51
CA ALA A 20 -5.71 -2.69 -12.64
C ALA A 20 -4.39 -3.16 -13.27
N GLU A 21 -3.81 -2.37 -14.19
CA GLU A 21 -2.49 -2.64 -14.78
C GLU A 21 -1.35 -2.65 -13.75
N ASN A 22 -1.37 -1.73 -12.79
CA ASN A 22 -0.37 -1.61 -11.74
C ASN A 22 -0.52 -2.73 -10.72
N VAL A 23 -1.77 -3.04 -10.33
CA VAL A 23 -2.09 -4.17 -9.46
C VAL A 23 -1.59 -5.48 -10.07
N ARG A 24 -1.91 -5.76 -11.34
CA ARG A 24 -1.43 -6.96 -12.05
C ARG A 24 0.10 -7.01 -12.19
N ALA A 25 0.73 -5.86 -12.44
CA ALA A 25 2.19 -5.78 -12.49
C ALA A 25 2.81 -6.13 -11.14
N ALA A 26 2.22 -5.64 -10.04
CA ALA A 26 2.64 -5.97 -8.68
C ALA A 26 2.45 -7.46 -8.35
N MET A 27 1.32 -8.07 -8.75
CA MET A 27 1.08 -9.51 -8.57
C MET A 27 2.16 -10.37 -9.28
N LYS A 28 2.66 -9.91 -10.43
CA LYS A 28 3.66 -10.62 -11.25
C LYS A 28 5.12 -10.27 -10.91
N TYR A 29 5.34 -9.30 -10.03
CA TYR A 29 6.69 -8.86 -9.66
C TYR A 29 7.49 -10.01 -9.07
N GLN A 30 8.72 -10.23 -9.55
CA GLN A 30 9.62 -11.25 -9.03
C GLN A 30 10.59 -10.62 -8.01
N PRO A 31 10.48 -10.96 -6.71
CA PRO A 31 11.32 -10.37 -5.69
C PRO A 31 12.81 -10.66 -5.89
N ARG A 32 13.64 -9.64 -5.69
CA ARG A 32 15.09 -9.73 -5.64
C ARG A 32 15.57 -10.12 -4.25
N GLU A 33 16.79 -10.63 -4.18
CA GLU A 33 17.40 -11.06 -2.91
C GLU A 33 17.64 -9.91 -1.92
N ASP A 34 17.79 -8.68 -2.45
CA ASP A 34 18.02 -7.47 -1.68
C ASP A 34 16.74 -6.66 -1.44
N ASP A 35 15.56 -7.16 -1.83
CA ASP A 35 14.30 -6.49 -1.56
C ASP A 35 13.87 -6.63 -0.10
N VAL A 36 13.29 -5.53 0.41
CA VAL A 36 12.58 -5.49 1.68
C VAL A 36 11.15 -5.06 1.39
N PHE A 37 10.17 -5.86 1.81
CA PHE A 37 8.76 -5.54 1.66
C PHE A 37 8.16 -5.03 2.96
N ILE A 38 7.32 -4.00 2.87
CA ILE A 38 6.40 -3.58 3.94
C ILE A 38 5.00 -3.98 3.49
N ALA A 39 4.51 -5.11 4.00
CA ALA A 39 3.20 -5.64 3.69
C ALA A 39 2.22 -5.30 4.81
N THR A 40 1.07 -4.75 4.45
CA THR A 40 0.04 -4.35 5.44
C THR A 40 -1.34 -4.51 4.82
N TYR A 41 -2.38 -4.78 5.61
CA TYR A 41 -3.72 -4.42 5.15
C TYR A 41 -3.87 -2.88 5.14
N PRO A 42 -4.68 -2.27 4.25
CA PRO A 42 -4.91 -0.83 4.28
C PRO A 42 -5.21 -0.33 5.70
N LYS A 43 -4.58 0.78 6.07
CA LYS A 43 -4.78 1.47 7.36
C LYS A 43 -4.25 0.74 8.62
N CYS A 44 -3.41 -0.27 8.45
CA CYS A 44 -2.66 -0.92 9.54
C CYS A 44 -1.38 -0.17 9.97
N GLY A 45 -1.21 1.11 9.61
CA GLY A 45 -0.03 1.90 10.02
C GLY A 45 1.12 1.94 9.01
N THR A 46 0.84 1.67 7.73
CA THR A 46 1.83 1.61 6.64
C THR A 46 2.76 2.82 6.60
N THR A 47 2.21 4.04 6.66
CA THR A 47 3.00 5.28 6.66
C THR A 47 3.99 5.34 7.82
N TRP A 48 3.56 4.94 9.02
CA TRP A 48 4.42 4.95 10.20
C TRP A 48 5.58 3.96 10.06
N THR A 49 5.28 2.74 9.58
CA THR A 49 6.29 1.72 9.30
C THR A 49 7.26 2.15 8.22
N GLN A 50 6.78 2.78 7.13
CA GLN A 50 7.63 3.36 6.08
C GLN A 50 8.62 4.36 6.69
N TYR A 51 8.17 5.29 7.53
CA TYR A 51 9.07 6.25 8.17
C TYR A 51 10.13 5.57 9.04
N ILE A 52 9.77 4.56 9.83
CA ILE A 52 10.73 3.81 10.66
C ILE A 52 11.78 3.15 9.77
N VAL A 53 11.35 2.45 8.72
CA VAL A 53 12.23 1.71 7.81
C VAL A 53 13.11 2.65 6.99
N CYS A 54 12.57 3.75 6.46
CA CYS A 54 13.36 4.76 5.74
C CYS A 54 14.45 5.35 6.65
N ASN A 55 14.13 5.69 7.90
CA ASN A 55 15.12 6.20 8.86
C ASN A 55 16.23 5.18 9.15
N ILE A 56 15.92 3.88 9.17
CA ILE A 56 16.93 2.83 9.31
C ILE A 56 17.87 2.81 8.09
N PHE A 57 17.32 2.87 6.87
CA PHE A 57 18.12 2.86 5.64
C PHE A 57 18.96 4.12 5.45
N THR A 58 18.46 5.28 5.89
CA THR A 58 19.16 6.55 5.73
C THR A 58 20.03 6.92 6.93
N HIS A 59 20.14 6.04 7.94
CA HIS A 59 20.84 6.32 9.19
C HIS A 59 20.34 7.61 9.87
N GLY A 60 19.02 7.84 9.85
CA GLY A 60 18.37 8.99 10.46
C GLY A 60 18.38 10.26 9.59
N ASN A 61 18.89 10.22 8.36
CA ASN A 61 18.79 11.34 7.43
C ASN A 61 17.37 11.37 6.83
N ALA A 62 16.53 12.28 7.32
CA ALA A 62 15.14 12.38 6.90
C ALA A 62 15.01 12.76 5.41
N PRO A 63 13.99 12.25 4.69
CA PRO A 63 13.65 12.74 3.36
C PRO A 63 13.34 14.25 3.41
N ASN A 64 13.76 15.02 2.40
CA ASN A 64 13.56 16.48 2.41
C ASN A 64 12.09 16.86 2.19
N ASN A 65 11.34 15.99 1.51
CA ASN A 65 9.96 16.22 1.13
C ASN A 65 9.21 14.88 0.96
N VAL A 66 7.90 14.96 0.72
CA VAL A 66 7.03 13.79 0.54
C VAL A 66 7.41 12.97 -0.69
N THR A 67 7.85 13.61 -1.78
CA THR A 67 8.29 12.91 -3.00
C THR A 67 9.51 12.04 -2.72
N ASP A 68 10.52 12.57 -2.03
CA ASP A 68 11.72 11.83 -1.63
C ASP A 68 11.34 10.61 -0.77
N PHE A 69 10.39 10.77 0.15
CA PHE A 69 9.87 9.70 0.99
C PHE A 69 9.17 8.60 0.16
N LEU A 70 8.28 8.98 -0.76
CA LEU A 70 7.55 8.05 -1.61
C LEU A 70 8.46 7.30 -2.60
N VAL A 71 9.56 7.93 -3.04
CA VAL A 71 10.56 7.29 -3.90
C VAL A 71 11.38 6.26 -3.13
N GLN A 72 11.64 6.48 -1.83
CA GLN A 72 12.43 5.57 -1.00
C GLN A 72 11.64 4.34 -0.51
N ALA A 73 10.32 4.50 -0.32
CA ALA A 73 9.44 3.40 0.04
C ALA A 73 8.15 3.37 -0.80
N PRO A 74 8.23 3.07 -2.11
CA PRO A 74 7.09 3.22 -3.01
C PRO A 74 6.00 2.17 -2.81
N TYR A 75 4.76 2.60 -3.04
CA TYR A 75 3.56 1.77 -3.14
C TYR A 75 3.56 1.13 -4.53
N PHE A 76 4.16 -0.04 -4.72
CA PHE A 76 4.37 -0.57 -6.08
C PHE A 76 3.11 -1.17 -6.72
N ASP A 77 2.11 -1.54 -5.91
CA ASP A 77 0.75 -1.86 -6.35
C ASP A 77 -0.04 -0.63 -6.82
N PHE A 78 0.28 0.57 -6.32
CA PHE A 78 -0.27 1.83 -6.84
C PHE A 78 0.52 2.37 -8.03
N MET A 79 1.86 2.32 -7.97
CA MET A 79 2.77 2.94 -8.94
C MET A 79 3.18 2.01 -10.09
N GLY A 80 2.91 0.71 -9.97
CA GLY A 80 3.33 -0.33 -10.92
C GLY A 80 4.78 -0.78 -10.76
N ALA A 81 5.20 -1.73 -11.58
CA ALA A 81 6.53 -2.35 -11.54
C ALA A 81 7.67 -1.34 -11.75
N ASP A 82 7.42 -0.23 -12.44
CA ASP A 82 8.37 0.86 -12.66
C ASP A 82 8.90 1.49 -11.37
N ALA A 83 8.10 1.46 -10.29
CA ALA A 83 8.54 1.93 -8.99
C ALA A 83 9.67 1.05 -8.42
N THR A 84 9.63 -0.26 -8.72
CA THR A 84 10.61 -1.22 -8.21
C THR A 84 12.01 -1.05 -8.82
N THR A 85 12.07 -0.53 -10.05
CA THR A 85 13.32 -0.28 -10.77
C THR A 85 13.92 1.08 -10.45
N LYS A 86 13.07 2.09 -10.19
CA LYS A 86 13.47 3.47 -9.91
C LYS A 86 13.78 3.74 -8.42
N MET A 87 13.33 2.87 -7.51
CA MET A 87 13.59 2.99 -6.08
C MET A 87 15.10 2.95 -5.78
N PRO A 88 15.65 3.96 -5.07
CA PRO A 88 17.02 3.92 -4.56
C PRO A 88 17.25 2.75 -3.60
N ARG A 89 18.45 2.18 -3.62
CA ARG A 89 18.81 1.05 -2.74
C ARG A 89 19.90 1.46 -1.73
N PRO A 90 19.81 1.02 -0.46
CA PRO A 90 18.73 0.20 0.12
C PRO A 90 17.40 0.96 0.28
N GLY A 91 16.29 0.25 0.09
CA GLY A 91 14.92 0.79 0.12
C GLY A 91 13.88 -0.32 0.39
N ALA A 92 12.61 0.04 0.54
CA ALA A 92 11.54 -0.93 0.80
C ALA A 92 10.34 -0.78 -0.15
N LEU A 93 9.83 -1.89 -0.65
CA LEU A 93 8.61 -1.92 -1.46
C LEU A 93 7.41 -2.11 -0.56
N MET A 94 6.45 -1.20 -0.62
CA MET A 94 5.21 -1.32 0.14
C MET A 94 4.14 -2.04 -0.68
N THR A 95 3.33 -2.88 -0.04
CA THR A 95 2.13 -3.46 -0.64
C THR A 95 0.97 -3.70 0.32
N HIS A 96 -0.23 -3.67 -0.24
CA HIS A 96 -1.49 -4.14 0.34
C HIS A 96 -2.00 -5.46 -0.25
N LEU A 97 -1.26 -6.06 -1.20
CA LEU A 97 -1.69 -7.32 -1.82
C LEU A 97 -1.74 -8.45 -0.79
N PRO A 98 -2.78 -9.30 -0.84
CA PRO A 98 -2.81 -10.53 -0.07
C PRO A 98 -1.58 -11.41 -0.32
N PHE A 99 -1.18 -12.17 0.71
CA PHE A 99 -0.01 -13.03 0.66
C PHE A 99 -0.05 -13.99 -0.55
N ASN A 100 -1.21 -14.57 -0.87
CA ASN A 100 -1.36 -15.51 -1.98
C ASN A 100 -1.48 -14.86 -3.38
N MET A 101 -1.43 -13.53 -3.48
CA MET A 101 -1.65 -12.80 -4.74
C MET A 101 -0.39 -12.12 -5.29
N HIS A 102 0.79 -12.38 -4.72
CA HIS A 102 2.05 -11.90 -5.29
C HIS A 102 3.15 -12.95 -5.14
N CYS A 103 4.20 -12.84 -5.96
CA CYS A 103 5.31 -13.78 -5.92
C CYS A 103 6.19 -13.51 -4.69
N HIS A 104 6.78 -14.59 -4.14
CA HIS A 104 7.63 -14.54 -2.97
C HIS A 104 9.01 -15.11 -3.27
N SER A 105 10.01 -14.64 -2.53
CA SER A 105 11.36 -15.18 -2.53
C SER A 105 11.82 -15.43 -1.11
N ASN A 106 12.38 -16.61 -0.84
CA ASN A 106 12.96 -16.94 0.46
C ASN A 106 14.22 -16.12 0.80
N LYS A 107 14.74 -15.35 -0.17
CA LYS A 107 15.90 -14.48 0.00
C LYS A 107 15.53 -13.03 0.31
N ALA A 108 14.34 -12.59 -0.11
CA ALA A 108 13.83 -11.27 0.21
C ALA A 108 13.38 -11.20 1.68
N LYS A 109 13.26 -9.99 2.21
CA LYS A 109 12.79 -9.75 3.58
C LYS A 109 11.39 -9.14 3.58
N TYR A 110 10.59 -9.49 4.57
CA TYR A 110 9.19 -9.06 4.67
C TYR A 110 8.89 -8.57 6.08
N ILE A 111 8.33 -7.37 6.17
CA ILE A 111 7.79 -6.77 7.39
C ILE A 111 6.29 -6.73 7.21
N TYR A 112 5.57 -7.56 7.98
CA TYR A 112 4.11 -7.53 7.99
C TYR A 112 3.60 -6.77 9.22
N VAL A 113 2.73 -5.78 9.01
CA VAL A 113 2.09 -5.05 10.12
C VAL A 113 0.59 -5.28 10.10
N ALA A 114 0.11 -5.85 11.20
CA ALA A 114 -1.30 -6.05 11.48
C ALA A 114 -1.77 -5.04 12.54
N ARG A 115 -3.06 -4.74 12.50
CA ARG A 115 -3.75 -3.90 13.48
C ARG A 115 -5.11 -4.55 13.78
N ASN A 116 -5.66 -4.26 14.96
CA ASN A 116 -7.01 -4.71 15.31
C ASN A 116 -8.00 -4.34 14.18
N PRO A 117 -8.78 -5.30 13.66
CA PRO A 117 -9.66 -5.06 12.51
C PRO A 117 -10.72 -3.98 12.76
N TYR A 118 -11.20 -3.81 14.00
CA TYR A 118 -12.15 -2.76 14.34
C TYR A 118 -11.52 -1.37 14.20
N ASP A 119 -10.27 -1.21 14.63
CA ASP A 119 -9.53 0.05 14.46
C ASP A 119 -9.19 0.32 12.99
N CYS A 120 -8.91 -0.74 12.22
CA CYS A 120 -8.71 -0.64 10.78
C CYS A 120 -9.97 -0.15 10.07
N ALA A 121 -11.13 -0.72 10.38
CA ALA A 121 -12.41 -0.32 9.79
C ALA A 121 -12.71 1.16 10.05
N VAL A 122 -12.58 1.63 11.29
CA VAL A 122 -12.76 3.06 11.64
C VAL A 122 -11.78 3.95 10.86
N SER A 123 -10.50 3.56 10.80
CA SER A 123 -9.50 4.34 10.07
C SER A 123 -9.74 4.33 8.56
N TYR A 124 -10.28 3.24 8.01
CA TYR A 124 -10.53 3.10 6.58
C TYR A 124 -11.77 3.86 6.15
N TYR A 125 -12.82 3.84 6.96
CA TYR A 125 -13.98 4.71 6.80
C TYR A 125 -13.56 6.18 6.68
N HIS A 126 -12.83 6.72 7.66
CA HIS A 126 -12.42 8.13 7.63
C HIS A 126 -11.48 8.45 6.47
N TYR A 127 -10.63 7.48 6.06
CA TYR A 127 -9.80 7.63 4.88
C TYR A 127 -10.65 7.77 3.61
N LEU A 128 -11.65 6.90 3.42
CA LEU A 128 -12.53 6.95 2.25
C LEU A 128 -13.48 8.15 2.29
N LEU A 129 -13.93 8.57 3.46
CA LEU A 129 -14.72 9.80 3.63
C LEU A 129 -13.96 11.02 3.08
N GLY A 130 -12.64 11.10 3.31
CA GLY A 130 -11.79 12.15 2.74
C GLY A 130 -11.67 12.13 1.21
N HIS A 131 -11.95 10.99 0.57
CA HIS A 131 -11.92 10.82 -0.89
C HIS A 131 -13.32 10.87 -1.52
N THR A 132 -14.38 10.83 -0.70
CA THR A 132 -15.76 10.81 -1.18
C THR A 132 -16.17 12.21 -1.64
N PRO A 133 -16.77 12.37 -2.85
CA PRO A 133 -17.30 13.64 -3.29
C PRO A 133 -18.29 14.22 -2.28
N LYS A 134 -18.22 15.53 -2.02
CA LYS A 134 -19.13 16.23 -1.09
C LYS A 134 -20.61 16.18 -1.51
N THR A 135 -20.88 15.76 -2.75
CA THR A 135 -22.22 15.56 -3.30
C THR A 135 -22.86 14.25 -2.87
N CYS A 136 -22.10 13.32 -2.28
CA CYS A 136 -22.62 12.06 -1.76
C CYS A 136 -23.35 12.32 -0.43
N ALA A 137 -24.64 12.00 -0.37
CA ALA A 137 -25.51 12.40 0.75
C ALA A 137 -25.52 11.41 1.93
N ASP A 138 -25.27 10.13 1.68
CA ASP A 138 -25.19 9.09 2.73
C ASP A 138 -23.80 8.46 2.78
N VAL A 139 -23.04 8.88 3.78
CA VAL A 139 -21.68 8.43 4.07
C VAL A 139 -21.55 8.07 5.54
N SER A 140 -22.62 7.57 6.16
CA SER A 140 -22.61 7.20 7.58
C SER A 140 -21.66 6.04 7.86
N PHE A 141 -21.21 5.92 9.12
CA PHE A 141 -20.38 4.78 9.51
C PHE A 141 -21.22 3.50 9.52
N GLU A 142 -22.52 3.58 9.85
CA GLU A 142 -23.41 2.41 9.86
C GLU A 142 -23.56 1.76 8.48
N THR A 143 -23.53 2.52 7.38
CA THR A 143 -23.61 1.97 6.01
C THR A 143 -22.26 1.55 5.43
N PHE A 144 -21.17 1.76 6.17
CA PHE A 144 -19.82 1.35 5.78
C PHE A 144 -19.45 -0.06 6.25
N ILE A 145 -19.99 -0.49 7.40
CA ILE A 145 -19.64 -1.77 8.08
C ILE A 145 -20.47 -2.95 7.57
#